data_AF-A0A0N1MP35-F1
#
_entry.id   AF-A0A0N1MP35-F1
#
_cell.length_a   1.000
_cell.length_b   1.000
_cell.length_c   1.000
_cell.angle_alpha   90.00
_cell.angle_beta   90.00
_cell.angle_gamma   90.00
#
_symmetry.space_group_name_H-M   'P 1'
#
loop_
_entity.id
_entity.type
_entity.pdbx_description
1 polymer ?
#
loop_
_entity_poly.entity_id
_entity_poly.type
_entity_poly.pdbx_seq_one_letter_code
_entity_poly.pdbx_strand_id
1 'polypeptide(L)'
;MDKTKESEIYSKETIKIHIKDTHSNNPIVNAKVTLLAMGQKTGQKIPLDTPTDSNGEVLFNSKPYLKDINRFEITIEHKDYYSYPIYRTRKLCRSYEYGHLCEERFEKIPSFYYNGTTLAISPKINPFQKYSLKTQSLKSQAKQEYYIQLQENQKSLTIYKDRNLTQESAYTLCLDTTQTQQTGQTRQTQDLQTQSQLSQSNTTLLNFESKESLERFTKDIQELIAKDKKKGNVKLVHRFVVGISGEYTSLLSLDKPQGRIVKIEIPKENVSDSIIANTESNQTKILKSWANTNQKITEQDIRKIAFSTIDIINRKDMSKNPLIYKALDNLISDYRIYKDNFPQEYYVDFGRYMVENANTHNDLVKTFENLIYFMYSKRKGASEEGGIAIFHLYENYVPKFEGDENGLDKVIHFLESAKLTYILRDPDYVRSLGVANEIKDFVIGGGFSNDDILANEQGIQFALELLEKNGLMLSPARF
;
A
#
# COMPACT_ATOMS: atom_id res chain seq x y z
N MET A 1 29.00 6.15 14.93
CA MET A 1 27.85 5.23 15.03
C MET A 1 28.17 4.24 16.12
N ASP A 2 27.50 4.39 17.27
CA ASP A 2 27.75 3.59 18.47
C ASP A 2 27.18 2.18 18.28
N LYS A 3 28.05 1.17 18.25
CA LYS A 3 27.68 -0.25 18.10
C LYS A 3 26.92 -0.82 19.30
N THR A 4 26.69 0.00 20.32
CA THR A 4 26.12 -0.36 21.63
C THR A 4 24.59 -0.28 21.66
N LYS A 5 23.93 0.49 20.77
CA LYS A 5 22.45 0.60 20.76
C LYS A 5 21.73 -0.51 19.99
N GLU A 6 22.36 -1.15 19.00
CA GLU A 6 21.78 -2.34 18.36
C GLU A 6 21.91 -3.61 19.24
N SER A 7 22.87 -3.63 20.17
CA SER A 7 23.09 -4.77 21.06
C SER A 7 22.15 -4.84 22.27
N GLU A 8 21.40 -3.78 22.59
CA GLU A 8 20.54 -3.74 23.78
C GLU A 8 19.15 -4.37 23.59
N ILE A 9 18.70 -4.66 22.36
CA ILE A 9 17.32 -5.12 22.12
C ILE A 9 17.19 -6.65 21.91
N TYR A 10 18.28 -7.36 21.61
CA TYR A 10 18.20 -8.76 21.16
C TYR A 10 18.93 -9.72 22.08
N SER A 11 18.22 -10.19 23.11
CA SER A 11 18.66 -11.33 23.92
C SER A 11 18.72 -12.62 23.06
N LYS A 12 19.49 -13.63 23.50
CA LYS A 12 19.46 -15.00 22.93
C LYS A 12 18.07 -15.68 23.00
N GLU A 13 17.12 -15.01 23.62
CA GLU A 13 15.80 -15.54 23.96
C GLU A 13 14.68 -14.78 23.22
N THR A 14 15.01 -13.79 22.38
CA THR A 14 14.05 -13.06 21.54
C THR A 14 14.20 -13.48 20.07
N ILE A 15 13.10 -13.86 19.43
CA ILE A 15 13.04 -14.22 18.00
C ILE A 15 12.20 -13.15 17.29
N LYS A 16 12.77 -12.54 16.25
CA LYS A 16 12.05 -11.64 15.35
C LYS A 16 11.41 -12.46 14.23
N ILE A 17 10.10 -12.36 14.08
CA ILE A 17 9.36 -13.08 13.04
C ILE A 17 8.97 -12.08 11.96
N HIS A 18 9.32 -12.37 10.72
CA HIS A 18 8.98 -11.55 9.55
C HIS A 18 8.13 -12.37 8.59
N ILE A 19 6.91 -11.90 8.32
CA ILE A 19 5.98 -12.56 7.40
C ILE A 19 5.85 -11.77 6.10
N LYS A 20 5.93 -12.48 4.97
CA LYS A 20 5.91 -11.87 3.63
C LYS A 20 4.91 -12.54 2.69
N ASP A 21 4.43 -11.77 1.74
CA ASP A 21 3.68 -12.27 0.59
C ASP A 21 4.59 -13.12 -0.30
N THR A 22 4.14 -14.33 -0.62
CA THR A 22 4.91 -15.28 -1.44
C THR A 22 5.28 -14.74 -2.82
N HIS A 23 4.41 -13.93 -3.43
CA HIS A 23 4.53 -13.52 -4.83
C HIS A 23 5.09 -12.12 -5.00
N SER A 24 4.79 -11.17 -4.10
CA SER A 24 5.36 -9.81 -4.16
C SER A 24 6.58 -9.63 -3.27
N ASN A 25 6.83 -10.54 -2.33
CA ASN A 25 7.84 -10.37 -1.27
C ASN A 25 7.60 -9.12 -0.40
N ASN A 26 6.41 -8.53 -0.48
CA ASN A 26 6.00 -7.42 0.38
C ASN A 26 5.68 -7.94 1.78
N PRO A 27 5.92 -7.13 2.83
CA PRO A 27 5.55 -7.49 4.18
C PRO A 27 4.03 -7.64 4.33
N ILE A 28 3.60 -8.60 5.13
CA ILE A 28 2.19 -8.74 5.50
C ILE A 28 1.98 -7.99 6.81
N VAL A 29 1.32 -6.84 6.70
CA VAL A 29 1.08 -5.91 7.81
C VAL A 29 -0.21 -6.26 8.55
N ASN A 30 -0.26 -5.99 9.86
CA ASN A 30 -1.45 -6.16 10.70
C ASN A 30 -2.02 -7.60 10.71
N ALA A 31 -1.16 -8.61 10.56
CA ALA A 31 -1.54 -9.98 10.76
C ALA A 31 -1.36 -10.37 12.23
N LYS A 32 -2.35 -11.02 12.83
CA LYS A 32 -2.18 -11.59 14.17
C LYS A 32 -1.42 -12.89 14.04
N VAL A 33 -0.31 -13.02 14.76
CA VAL A 33 0.55 -14.20 14.68
C VAL A 33 0.26 -15.12 15.86
N THR A 34 0.12 -16.41 15.58
CA THR A 34 0.03 -17.47 16.59
C THR A 34 1.07 -18.53 16.30
N LEU A 35 1.86 -18.88 17.31
CA LEU A 35 2.84 -19.96 17.24
C LEU A 35 2.20 -21.24 17.74
N LEU A 36 2.22 -22.28 16.90
CA LEU A 36 1.87 -23.63 17.28
C LEU A 36 3.13 -24.30 17.83
N ALA A 37 3.36 -24.08 19.13
CA ALA A 37 4.51 -24.56 19.85
C ALA A 37 4.40 -26.07 20.17
N MET A 38 5.52 -26.77 20.05
CA MET A 38 5.64 -28.21 20.23
C MET A 38 6.78 -28.53 21.21
N GLY A 39 6.42 -29.24 22.27
CA GLY A 39 7.31 -29.84 23.25
C GLY A 39 7.49 -31.34 23.06
N GLN A 40 8.25 -31.98 23.96
CA GLN A 40 8.42 -33.44 23.96
C GLN A 40 7.14 -34.21 24.34
N LYS A 41 6.21 -33.59 25.09
CA LYS A 41 5.00 -34.24 25.62
C LYS A 41 3.70 -33.49 25.34
N THR A 42 3.73 -32.18 25.10
CA THR A 42 2.54 -31.35 24.88
C THR A 42 2.78 -30.31 23.79
N GLY A 43 1.70 -29.93 23.09
CA GLY A 43 1.68 -28.78 22.18
C GLY A 43 0.89 -27.62 22.80
N GLN A 44 1.26 -26.39 22.48
CA GLN A 44 0.61 -25.18 22.97
C GLN A 44 0.40 -24.18 21.82
N LYS A 45 -0.67 -23.39 21.88
CA LYS A 45 -0.86 -22.22 21.02
C LYS A 45 -0.40 -20.97 21.77
N ILE A 46 0.52 -20.22 21.19
CA ILE A 46 1.06 -18.98 21.76
C ILE A 46 0.65 -17.84 20.83
N PRO A 47 -0.43 -17.09 21.13
CA PRO A 47 -0.71 -15.85 20.41
C PRO A 47 0.37 -14.82 20.77
N LEU A 48 0.82 -14.06 19.78
CA LEU A 48 1.70 -12.92 20.04
C LEU A 48 0.87 -11.68 20.35
N ASP A 49 1.37 -10.86 21.27
CA ASP A 49 0.61 -9.75 21.86
C ASP A 49 0.25 -8.67 20.83
N THR A 50 1.11 -8.48 19.83
CA THR A 50 0.93 -7.46 18.79
C THR A 50 0.77 -8.09 17.40
N PRO A 51 -0.05 -7.48 16.53
CA PRO A 51 0.00 -7.77 15.10
C PRO A 51 1.37 -7.40 14.51
N THR A 52 1.60 -7.80 13.28
CA THR A 52 2.78 -7.39 12.54
C THR A 52 2.77 -5.90 12.18
N ASP A 53 3.95 -5.28 12.25
CA ASP A 53 4.15 -3.86 11.95
C ASP A 53 4.19 -3.55 10.44
N SER A 54 4.57 -2.32 10.05
CA SER A 54 4.71 -1.90 8.64
C SER A 54 5.79 -2.65 7.87
N ASN A 55 6.73 -3.29 8.56
CA ASN A 55 7.74 -4.16 7.98
C ASN A 55 7.29 -5.63 7.95
N GLY A 56 6.06 -5.94 8.42
CA GLY A 56 5.57 -7.31 8.50
C GLY A 56 6.26 -8.10 9.60
N GLU A 57 6.75 -7.41 10.63
CA GLU A 57 7.57 -7.97 11.69
C GLU A 57 6.83 -7.98 13.04
N VAL A 58 7.13 -8.99 13.87
CA VAL A 58 6.65 -9.12 15.25
C VAL A 58 7.71 -9.81 16.09
N LEU A 59 7.80 -9.46 17.37
CA LEU A 59 8.75 -10.05 18.31
C LEU A 59 8.10 -11.18 19.11
N PHE A 60 8.85 -12.28 19.29
CA PHE A 60 8.49 -13.39 20.16
C PHE A 60 9.55 -13.54 21.26
N ASN A 61 9.16 -13.32 22.51
CA ASN A 61 9.98 -13.64 23.67
C ASN A 61 9.85 -15.12 24.01
N SER A 62 10.84 -15.91 23.62
CA SER A 62 10.84 -17.36 23.81
C SER A 62 11.16 -17.79 25.24
N LYS A 63 11.75 -16.91 26.08
CA LYS A 63 12.26 -17.23 27.43
C LYS A 63 11.27 -18.00 28.31
N PRO A 64 9.98 -17.61 28.41
CA PRO A 64 9.02 -18.32 29.25
C PRO A 64 8.74 -19.75 28.79
N TYR A 65 9.06 -20.08 27.53
CA TYR A 65 8.62 -21.30 26.85
C TYR A 65 9.77 -22.31 26.61
N LEU A 66 11.04 -21.89 26.75
CA LEU A 66 12.21 -22.71 26.40
C LEU A 66 12.34 -24.03 27.19
N LYS A 67 11.72 -24.13 28.38
CA LYS A 67 11.74 -25.36 29.19
C LYS A 67 10.86 -26.46 28.62
N ASP A 68 9.75 -26.07 27.98
CA ASP A 68 8.68 -27.00 27.60
C ASP A 68 8.55 -27.17 26.09
N ILE A 69 9.06 -26.21 25.30
CA ILE A 69 8.89 -26.15 23.85
C ILE A 69 10.25 -26.06 23.18
N ASN A 70 10.49 -26.93 22.19
CA ASN A 70 11.72 -26.90 21.40
C ASN A 70 11.49 -26.44 19.96
N ARG A 71 10.25 -26.52 19.46
CA ARG A 71 9.89 -26.18 18.07
C ARG A 71 8.56 -25.45 18.00
N PHE A 72 8.33 -24.69 16.93
CA PHE A 72 7.03 -24.08 16.66
C PHE A 72 6.75 -24.00 15.16
N GLU A 73 5.48 -23.91 14.80
CA GLU A 73 5.02 -23.50 13.47
C GLU A 73 4.38 -22.12 13.57
N ILE A 74 4.57 -21.28 12.55
CA ILE A 74 3.96 -19.95 12.51
C ILE A 74 2.61 -20.06 11.79
N THR A 75 1.58 -19.47 12.39
CA THR A 75 0.27 -19.27 11.75
C THR A 75 -0.15 -17.82 11.87
N ILE A 76 -0.99 -17.37 10.95
CA ILE A 76 -1.52 -16.02 10.95
C ILE A 76 -3.05 -15.98 10.85
N GLU A 77 -3.63 -14.94 11.41
CA GLU A 77 -4.99 -14.51 11.10
C GLU A 77 -4.91 -13.20 10.31
N HIS A 78 -5.30 -13.26 9.03
CA HIS A 78 -5.38 -12.11 8.15
C HIS A 78 -6.49 -12.32 7.11
N LYS A 79 -7.19 -11.25 6.70
CA LYS A 79 -8.36 -11.35 5.80
C LYS A 79 -8.01 -11.84 4.38
N ASP A 80 -6.83 -11.45 3.88
CA ASP A 80 -6.40 -11.70 2.50
C ASP A 80 -5.45 -12.90 2.32
N TYR A 81 -4.99 -13.54 3.40
CA TYR A 81 -3.96 -14.59 3.36
C TYR A 81 -4.42 -15.87 4.05
N TYR A 82 -3.91 -17.00 3.57
CA TYR A 82 -4.08 -18.27 4.26
C TYR A 82 -3.40 -18.25 5.63
N SER A 83 -3.96 -19.01 6.57
CA SER A 83 -3.44 -19.05 7.94
C SER A 83 -2.10 -19.75 8.08
N TYR A 84 -1.75 -20.65 7.15
CA TYR A 84 -0.51 -21.40 7.17
C TYR A 84 0.42 -20.96 6.03
N PRO A 85 1.75 -20.95 6.28
CA PRO A 85 2.73 -20.56 5.27
C PRO A 85 2.78 -21.55 4.10
N ILE A 86 3.48 -21.17 3.04
CA ILE A 86 3.67 -22.01 1.86
C ILE A 86 4.33 -23.35 2.22
N TYR A 87 5.36 -23.28 3.07
CA TYR A 87 6.05 -24.42 3.63
C TYR A 87 5.77 -24.46 5.13
N ARG A 88 5.04 -25.47 5.58
CA ARG A 88 4.77 -25.69 7.00
C ARG A 88 6.02 -26.27 7.67
N THR A 89 7.05 -25.45 7.79
CA THR A 89 8.31 -25.86 8.40
C THR A 89 8.27 -25.62 9.89
N ARG A 90 8.71 -26.63 10.65
CA ARG A 90 8.90 -26.48 12.10
C ARG A 90 10.18 -25.71 12.33
N LYS A 91 10.07 -24.59 13.02
CA LYS A 91 11.20 -23.76 13.47
C LYS A 91 11.61 -24.20 14.87
N LEU A 92 12.86 -24.00 15.23
CA LEU A 92 13.41 -24.26 16.54
C LEU A 92 13.21 -23.02 17.41
N CYS A 93 12.93 -23.23 18.69
CA CYS A 93 12.70 -22.15 19.64
C CYS A 93 14.04 -21.61 20.17
N ARG A 94 14.98 -21.23 19.29
CA ARG A 94 16.35 -20.82 19.66
C ARG A 94 16.87 -19.74 18.71
N SER A 95 17.14 -18.53 19.20
CA SER A 95 17.42 -17.37 18.34
C SER A 95 18.76 -17.45 17.59
N TYR A 96 19.77 -18.15 18.15
CA TYR A 96 21.11 -18.26 17.57
C TYR A 96 21.16 -19.07 16.26
N GLU A 97 20.14 -19.89 15.97
CA GLU A 97 20.04 -20.67 14.72
C GLU A 97 19.44 -19.86 13.56
N TYR A 98 18.83 -18.71 13.87
CA TYR A 98 18.16 -17.84 12.90
C TYR A 98 18.84 -16.49 12.72
N GLY A 99 19.98 -16.25 13.37
CA GLY A 99 20.57 -14.90 13.44
C GLY A 99 19.57 -13.87 13.98
N HIS A 100 18.70 -14.27 14.92
CA HIS A 100 17.57 -13.53 15.47
C HIS A 100 16.35 -13.30 14.54
N LEU A 101 16.40 -13.69 13.25
CA LEU A 101 15.33 -13.44 12.27
C LEU A 101 14.74 -14.75 11.68
N CYS A 102 13.47 -14.99 11.95
CA CYS A 102 12.69 -16.07 11.37
C CYS A 102 11.74 -15.52 10.28
N GLU A 103 12.03 -15.79 9.01
CA GLU A 103 11.18 -15.41 7.89
C GLU A 103 10.19 -16.53 7.51
N GLU A 104 8.93 -16.17 7.25
CA GLU A 104 7.92 -17.04 6.68
C GLU A 104 7.13 -16.37 5.56
N ARG A 105 6.65 -17.19 4.61
CA ARG A 105 5.91 -16.69 3.43
C ARG A 105 4.51 -17.26 3.38
N PHE A 106 3.54 -16.40 3.14
CA PHE A 106 2.13 -16.74 3.07
C PHE A 106 1.57 -16.44 1.69
N GLU A 107 0.60 -17.25 1.27
CA GLU A 107 -0.08 -17.11 -0.02
C GLU A 107 -1.44 -16.43 0.19
N LYS A 108 -1.84 -15.58 -0.76
CA LYS A 108 -3.14 -14.91 -0.73
C LYS A 108 -4.27 -15.90 -0.99
N ILE A 109 -5.41 -15.66 -0.36
CA ILE A 109 -6.66 -16.35 -0.68
C ILE A 109 -7.14 -15.86 -2.05
N PRO A 110 -7.40 -16.75 -3.02
CA PRO A 110 -7.87 -16.35 -4.35
C PRO A 110 -9.19 -15.59 -4.30
N SER A 111 -9.29 -14.56 -5.15
CA SER A 111 -10.53 -13.81 -5.39
C SER A 111 -11.11 -14.18 -6.74
N PHE A 112 -12.43 -14.14 -6.83
CA PHE A 112 -13.20 -14.31 -8.05
C PHE A 112 -13.48 -12.94 -8.65
N TYR A 113 -13.26 -12.77 -9.94
CA TYR A 113 -13.53 -11.52 -10.64
C TYR A 113 -14.49 -11.76 -11.78
N TYR A 114 -15.68 -11.17 -11.69
CA TYR A 114 -16.67 -11.16 -12.74
C TYR A 114 -16.75 -9.80 -13.40
N ASN A 115 -16.67 -9.82 -14.71
CA ASN A 115 -16.37 -8.68 -15.52
C ASN A 115 -17.59 -8.20 -16.33
N GLY A 116 -18.73 -8.90 -16.21
CA GLY A 116 -19.92 -8.73 -17.06
C GLY A 116 -20.05 -9.85 -18.11
N THR A 117 -18.93 -10.35 -18.64
CA THR A 117 -18.93 -11.46 -19.61
C THR A 117 -18.04 -12.62 -19.22
N THR A 118 -17.04 -12.40 -18.37
CA THR A 118 -16.03 -13.41 -18.04
C THR A 118 -15.76 -13.46 -16.54
N LEU A 119 -15.42 -14.66 -16.07
CA LEU A 119 -15.04 -14.95 -14.69
C LEU A 119 -13.57 -15.37 -14.64
N ALA A 120 -12.83 -14.93 -13.61
CA ALA A 120 -11.45 -15.32 -13.35
C ALA A 120 -11.19 -15.61 -11.88
N ILE A 121 -10.24 -16.50 -11.59
CA ILE A 121 -9.76 -16.83 -10.24
C ILE A 121 -8.31 -16.35 -10.14
N SER A 122 -8.05 -15.26 -9.41
CA SER A 122 -6.67 -14.75 -9.24
C SER A 122 -6.53 -13.89 -7.96
N PRO A 123 -5.33 -13.77 -7.38
CA PRO A 123 -5.03 -12.78 -6.34
C PRO A 123 -4.48 -11.43 -6.86
N LYS A 124 -4.10 -11.34 -8.14
CA LYS A 124 -3.58 -10.13 -8.82
C LYS A 124 -4.29 -10.02 -10.17
N ILE A 125 -5.09 -8.98 -10.39
CA ILE A 125 -5.73 -8.70 -11.69
C ILE A 125 -4.56 -8.50 -12.70
N ASN A 126 -4.47 -9.03 -13.94
CA ASN A 126 -5.26 -9.94 -14.79
C ASN A 126 -4.28 -10.85 -15.60
N PRO A 127 -4.58 -12.14 -15.87
CA PRO A 127 -4.05 -12.76 -17.08
C PRO A 127 -5.15 -13.51 -17.85
N PHE A 128 -5.85 -12.78 -18.73
CA PHE A 128 -6.77 -13.25 -19.79
C PHE A 128 -7.79 -14.34 -19.36
N GLN A 129 -8.85 -13.89 -18.67
CA GLN A 129 -10.24 -14.39 -18.69
C GLN A 129 -10.41 -15.90 -18.93
N LYS A 130 -10.47 -16.67 -17.83
CA LYS A 130 -10.40 -18.13 -17.83
C LYS A 130 -11.74 -18.82 -18.19
N TYR A 131 -12.87 -18.18 -17.88
CA TYR A 131 -14.22 -18.71 -18.15
C TYR A 131 -15.13 -17.64 -18.72
N SER A 132 -15.96 -18.01 -19.69
CA SER A 132 -16.96 -17.12 -20.29
C SER A 132 -18.34 -17.42 -19.73
N LEU A 133 -19.08 -16.37 -19.39
CA LEU A 133 -20.46 -16.42 -18.90
C LEU A 133 -21.41 -15.83 -19.95
N LYS A 134 -22.58 -16.44 -20.12
CA LYS A 134 -23.64 -16.01 -21.05
C LYS A 134 -23.89 -14.52 -20.87
N THR A 135 -23.97 -13.83 -22.01
CA THR A 135 -24.07 -12.38 -22.10
C THR A 135 -25.15 -11.82 -21.18
N GLN A 136 -24.69 -11.26 -20.06
CA GLN A 136 -25.45 -10.36 -19.22
C GLN A 136 -24.75 -9.02 -19.30
N SER A 137 -25.30 -8.13 -20.13
CA SER A 137 -24.76 -6.78 -20.25
C SER A 137 -24.94 -6.05 -18.93
N LEU A 138 -23.95 -6.16 -18.05
CA LEU A 138 -23.75 -5.24 -16.96
C LEU A 138 -23.13 -3.99 -17.58
N LYS A 139 -23.92 -2.91 -17.63
CA LYS A 139 -23.38 -1.56 -17.91
C LYS A 139 -22.26 -1.31 -16.91
N SER A 140 -21.11 -0.80 -17.38
CA SER A 140 -19.95 -0.39 -16.57
C SER A 140 -20.36 -0.03 -15.13
N GLN A 141 -20.08 -0.95 -14.20
CA GLN A 141 -20.28 -0.72 -12.77
C GLN A 141 -18.92 -0.43 -12.15
N ALA A 142 -18.87 0.58 -11.28
CA ALA A 142 -17.75 0.74 -10.36
C ALA A 142 -17.52 -0.58 -9.60
N LYS A 143 -16.26 -0.89 -9.30
CA LYS A 143 -15.86 -2.13 -8.61
C LYS A 143 -16.71 -2.34 -7.35
N GLN A 144 -17.49 -3.42 -7.32
CA GLN A 144 -18.28 -3.82 -6.15
C GLN A 144 -17.72 -5.13 -5.60
N GLU A 145 -17.51 -5.15 -4.28
CA GLU A 145 -17.00 -6.32 -3.57
C GLU A 145 -18.15 -7.10 -2.93
N TYR A 146 -18.19 -8.39 -3.22
CA TYR A 146 -19.11 -9.38 -2.71
C TYR A 146 -18.33 -10.58 -2.17
N TYR A 147 -19.04 -11.60 -1.70
CA TYR A 147 -18.49 -12.79 -1.08
C TYR A 147 -19.24 -14.03 -1.54
N ILE A 148 -18.52 -15.14 -1.71
CA ILE A 148 -19.10 -16.45 -1.97
C ILE A 148 -18.53 -17.46 -0.98
N GLN A 149 -19.33 -18.46 -0.64
CA GLN A 149 -18.86 -19.62 0.11
C GLN A 149 -18.75 -20.81 -0.83
N LEU A 150 -17.55 -21.40 -0.93
CA LEU A 150 -17.36 -22.62 -1.71
C LEU A 150 -17.78 -23.84 -0.89
N GLN A 151 -18.50 -24.75 -1.52
CA GLN A 151 -18.85 -26.05 -0.95
C GLN A 151 -18.75 -27.12 -2.03
N GLU A 152 -18.48 -28.36 -1.62
CA GLU A 152 -18.39 -29.49 -2.55
C GLU A 152 -19.76 -29.79 -3.17
N ASN A 153 -19.78 -30.17 -4.46
CA ASN A 153 -20.97 -30.65 -5.18
C ASN A 153 -22.18 -29.69 -5.22
N GLN A 154 -21.97 -28.38 -5.10
CA GLN A 154 -23.06 -27.42 -5.26
C GLN A 154 -23.49 -27.26 -6.72
N LYS A 155 -24.80 -27.08 -6.91
CA LYS A 155 -25.42 -26.76 -8.22
C LYS A 155 -25.44 -25.27 -8.51
N SER A 156 -25.26 -24.43 -7.50
CA SER A 156 -25.18 -22.97 -7.62
C SER A 156 -24.42 -22.39 -6.43
N LEU A 157 -23.88 -21.18 -6.61
CA LEU A 157 -23.22 -20.40 -5.57
C LEU A 157 -23.98 -19.09 -5.37
N THR A 158 -24.50 -18.90 -4.16
CA THR A 158 -25.10 -17.62 -3.73
C THR A 158 -23.98 -16.60 -3.48
N ILE A 159 -24.18 -15.38 -3.96
CA ILE A 159 -23.24 -14.27 -3.78
C ILE A 159 -23.81 -13.31 -2.72
N TYR A 160 -22.99 -12.86 -1.78
CA TYR A 160 -23.35 -12.07 -0.60
C TYR A 160 -22.66 -10.71 -0.59
N LYS A 161 -23.29 -9.69 -0.01
CA LYS A 161 -22.75 -8.33 0.14
C LYS A 161 -21.74 -8.21 1.28
N ASP A 162 -21.74 -9.14 2.23
CA ASP A 162 -20.87 -9.13 3.39
C ASP A 162 -20.13 -10.45 3.60
N ARG A 163 -18.98 -10.37 4.27
CA ARG A 163 -18.09 -11.52 4.53
C ARG A 163 -18.71 -12.56 5.46
N ASN A 164 -19.68 -12.18 6.29
CA ASN A 164 -20.34 -13.10 7.22
C ASN A 164 -21.50 -13.86 6.56
N LEU A 165 -21.75 -13.62 5.27
CA LEU A 165 -22.79 -14.29 4.47
C LEU A 165 -24.21 -14.02 5.02
N THR A 166 -24.44 -12.81 5.52
CA THR A 166 -25.72 -12.44 6.16
C THR A 166 -26.68 -11.69 5.23
N GLN A 167 -26.15 -11.08 4.17
CA GLN A 167 -26.90 -10.27 3.22
C GLN A 167 -26.67 -10.79 1.80
N GLU A 168 -27.68 -11.43 1.22
CA GLU A 168 -27.61 -11.88 -0.17
C GLU A 168 -27.52 -10.69 -1.15
N SER A 169 -26.77 -10.91 -2.22
CA SER A 169 -26.70 -10.00 -3.35
C SER A 169 -27.81 -10.28 -4.36
N ALA A 170 -27.87 -9.47 -5.41
CA ALA A 170 -28.73 -9.76 -6.55
C ALA A 170 -28.13 -10.79 -7.51
N TYR A 171 -27.00 -11.44 -7.20
CA TYR A 171 -26.32 -12.36 -8.11
C TYR A 171 -26.32 -13.81 -7.60
N THR A 172 -26.44 -14.78 -8.51
CA THR A 172 -26.23 -16.21 -8.24
C THR A 172 -25.47 -16.83 -9.39
N LEU A 173 -24.41 -17.59 -9.10
CA LEU A 173 -23.61 -18.29 -10.13
C LEU A 173 -24.10 -19.74 -10.27
N CYS A 174 -24.59 -20.10 -11.45
CA CYS A 174 -25.09 -21.44 -11.74
C CYS A 174 -23.95 -22.40 -12.10
N LEU A 175 -23.98 -23.60 -11.50
CA LEU A 175 -23.02 -24.68 -11.74
C LEU A 175 -23.68 -25.94 -12.35
N ASP A 176 -24.95 -25.86 -12.75
CA ASP A 176 -25.68 -27.00 -13.29
C ASP A 176 -25.38 -27.21 -14.79
N THR A 177 -24.91 -28.42 -15.14
CA THR A 177 -24.55 -28.83 -16.50
C THR A 177 -25.77 -29.12 -17.39
N THR A 178 -26.96 -29.30 -16.81
CA THR A 178 -28.18 -29.61 -17.56
C THR A 178 -28.82 -28.41 -18.27
N GLN A 179 -28.55 -27.18 -17.84
CA GLN A 179 -29.10 -25.97 -18.47
C GLN A 179 -28.31 -25.46 -19.69
N THR A 180 -27.10 -25.97 -19.93
CA THR A 180 -26.24 -25.54 -21.05
C THR A 180 -26.67 -26.09 -22.42
N GLN A 181 -27.67 -26.98 -22.51
CA GLN A 181 -28.10 -27.61 -23.77
C GLN A 181 -29.26 -26.93 -24.51
N GLN A 182 -29.85 -25.83 -24.01
CA GLN A 182 -30.91 -25.14 -24.75
C GLN A 182 -30.37 -24.09 -25.73
N THR A 183 -29.71 -24.55 -26.80
CA THR A 183 -29.64 -23.78 -28.06
C THR A 183 -29.83 -24.71 -29.23
N GLY A 184 -31.01 -24.61 -29.86
CA GLY A 184 -31.23 -25.07 -31.22
C GLY A 184 -32.08 -26.32 -31.40
N GLN A 185 -33.30 -26.38 -30.83
CA GLN A 185 -34.45 -27.01 -31.52
C GLN A 185 -35.75 -26.78 -30.72
N THR A 186 -36.77 -26.34 -31.44
CA THR A 186 -38.14 -26.18 -31.00
C THR A 186 -38.71 -27.53 -30.56
N ARG A 187 -38.73 -27.83 -29.25
CA ARG A 187 -39.67 -28.79 -28.66
C ARG A 187 -40.21 -28.24 -27.35
N GLN A 188 -41.42 -27.69 -27.45
CA GLN A 188 -42.34 -27.60 -26.34
C GLN A 188 -42.55 -29.00 -25.77
N THR A 189 -42.16 -29.24 -24.53
CA THR A 189 -42.92 -29.91 -23.44
C THR A 189 -41.97 -30.56 -22.44
N GLN A 190 -42.27 -30.34 -21.16
CA GLN A 190 -41.72 -31.01 -19.96
C GLN A 190 -40.29 -30.60 -19.54
N ASP A 191 -40.17 -29.42 -18.93
CA ASP A 191 -39.42 -29.20 -17.66
C ASP A 191 -39.63 -27.76 -17.14
N LEU A 192 -40.90 -27.37 -16.99
CA LEU A 192 -41.34 -26.05 -16.52
C LEU A 192 -41.31 -25.88 -14.99
N GLN A 193 -40.77 -26.85 -14.23
CA GLN A 193 -40.83 -26.81 -12.76
C GLN A 193 -39.57 -26.28 -12.07
N THR A 194 -38.41 -26.22 -12.73
CA THR A 194 -37.19 -25.67 -12.10
C THR A 194 -36.92 -24.21 -12.45
N GLN A 195 -37.47 -23.71 -13.57
CA GLN A 195 -37.42 -22.28 -13.92
C GLN A 195 -38.48 -21.45 -13.19
N SER A 196 -39.57 -22.05 -12.70
CA SER A 196 -40.69 -21.32 -12.06
C SER A 196 -40.49 -21.01 -10.57
N GLN A 197 -39.52 -21.64 -9.90
CA GLN A 197 -39.23 -21.34 -8.48
C GLN A 197 -38.12 -20.31 -8.25
N LEU A 198 -37.26 -20.04 -9.24
CA LEU A 198 -36.23 -18.99 -9.16
C LEU A 198 -36.69 -17.64 -9.75
N SER A 199 -37.73 -17.65 -10.57
CA SER A 199 -38.30 -16.46 -11.24
C SER A 199 -39.21 -15.60 -10.35
N GLN A 200 -39.31 -15.90 -9.05
CA GLN A 200 -39.93 -15.03 -8.03
C GLN A 200 -38.91 -14.21 -7.22
N SER A 201 -37.63 -14.26 -7.59
CA SER A 201 -36.57 -13.49 -6.92
C SER A 201 -35.95 -12.50 -7.90
N ASN A 202 -35.65 -11.26 -7.47
CA ASN A 202 -35.00 -10.20 -8.27
C ASN A 202 -33.50 -10.52 -8.55
N THR A 203 -33.17 -11.80 -8.78
CA THR A 203 -31.81 -12.34 -8.77
C THR A 203 -31.33 -12.56 -10.20
N THR A 204 -30.22 -11.92 -10.54
CA THR A 204 -29.46 -12.07 -11.78
C THR A 204 -28.64 -13.37 -11.76
N LEU A 205 -28.97 -14.29 -12.66
CA LEU A 205 -28.36 -15.61 -12.73
C LEU A 205 -27.16 -15.64 -13.67
N LEU A 206 -25.94 -15.75 -13.15
CA LEU A 206 -24.72 -15.86 -13.93
C LEU A 206 -24.55 -17.31 -14.43
N ASN A 207 -24.51 -17.53 -15.74
CA ASN A 207 -24.40 -18.87 -16.36
C ASN A 207 -23.17 -18.96 -17.24
N PHE A 208 -22.52 -20.12 -17.33
CA PHE A 208 -21.40 -20.34 -18.26
C PHE A 208 -21.88 -20.43 -19.72
N GLU A 209 -21.08 -19.90 -20.66
CA GLU A 209 -21.39 -19.94 -22.10
C GLU A 209 -21.33 -21.36 -22.67
N SER A 210 -20.41 -22.18 -22.16
CA SER A 210 -20.16 -23.54 -22.65
C SER A 210 -20.01 -24.54 -21.49
N LYS A 211 -20.33 -25.80 -21.79
CA LYS A 211 -20.17 -26.92 -20.85
C LYS A 211 -18.70 -27.11 -20.45
N GLU A 212 -17.77 -26.95 -21.39
CA GLU A 212 -16.32 -27.06 -21.14
C GLU A 212 -15.84 -26.00 -20.16
N SER A 213 -16.38 -24.77 -20.26
CA SER A 213 -16.06 -23.67 -19.34
C SER A 213 -16.52 -23.98 -17.91
N LEU A 214 -17.75 -24.50 -17.77
CA LEU A 214 -18.32 -24.95 -16.50
C LEU A 214 -17.54 -26.13 -15.89
N GLU A 215 -17.19 -27.14 -16.69
CA GLU A 215 -16.42 -28.29 -16.21
C GLU A 215 -15.04 -27.87 -15.72
N ARG A 216 -14.37 -26.98 -16.46
CA ARG A 216 -13.07 -26.42 -16.06
C ARG A 216 -13.20 -25.64 -14.75
N PHE A 217 -14.19 -24.75 -14.64
CA PHE A 217 -14.45 -24.00 -13.42
C PHE A 217 -14.71 -24.93 -12.24
N THR A 218 -15.55 -25.94 -12.42
CA THR A 218 -15.89 -26.92 -11.38
C THR A 218 -14.64 -27.64 -10.88
N LYS A 219 -13.77 -28.09 -11.79
CA LYS A 219 -12.49 -28.72 -11.43
C LYS A 219 -11.61 -27.76 -10.61
N ASP A 220 -11.46 -26.52 -11.06
CA ASP A 220 -10.64 -25.52 -10.38
C ASP A 220 -11.20 -25.18 -8.97
N ILE A 221 -12.53 -25.14 -8.80
CA ILE A 221 -13.17 -24.97 -7.48
C ILE A 221 -12.86 -26.16 -6.56
N GLN A 222 -12.92 -27.40 -7.05
CA GLN A 222 -12.61 -28.58 -6.24
C GLN A 222 -11.15 -28.57 -5.77
N GLU A 223 -10.22 -28.23 -6.65
CA GLU A 223 -8.81 -28.06 -6.31
C GLU A 223 -8.61 -26.94 -5.28
N LEU A 224 -9.35 -25.83 -5.42
CA LEU A 224 -9.32 -24.72 -4.49
C LEU A 224 -9.87 -25.09 -3.11
N ILE A 225 -11.00 -25.79 -3.03
CA ILE A 225 -11.57 -26.27 -1.76
C ILE A 225 -10.56 -27.18 -1.03
N ALA A 226 -9.94 -28.12 -1.75
CA ALA A 226 -8.92 -29.00 -1.18
C ALA A 226 -7.71 -28.21 -0.66
N LYS A 227 -7.25 -27.21 -1.41
CA LYS A 227 -6.17 -26.31 -1.01
C LYS A 227 -6.54 -25.49 0.22
N ASP A 228 -7.73 -24.90 0.26
CA ASP A 228 -8.21 -24.05 1.34
C ASP A 228 -8.30 -24.82 2.67
N LYS A 229 -8.90 -26.02 2.64
CA LYS A 229 -8.91 -26.93 3.79
C LYS A 229 -7.48 -27.23 4.25
N LYS A 230 -6.59 -27.58 3.31
CA LYS A 230 -5.17 -27.86 3.61
C LYS A 230 -4.40 -26.62 4.09
N LYS A 231 -4.82 -25.40 3.79
CA LYS A 231 -4.15 -24.15 4.17
C LYS A 231 -4.84 -23.38 5.30
N GLY A 232 -5.84 -24.01 5.94
CA GLY A 232 -6.48 -23.49 7.15
C GLY A 232 -7.63 -22.51 6.91
N ASN A 233 -8.06 -22.30 5.66
CA ASN A 233 -9.28 -21.55 5.37
C ASN A 233 -10.50 -22.47 5.49
N VAL A 234 -10.93 -22.76 6.73
CA VAL A 234 -11.99 -23.74 6.99
C VAL A 234 -13.39 -23.23 6.60
N LYS A 235 -13.59 -21.90 6.60
CA LYS A 235 -14.89 -21.31 6.25
C LYS A 235 -15.17 -21.29 4.75
N LEU A 236 -14.13 -21.46 3.92
CA LEU A 236 -14.21 -21.47 2.45
C LEU A 236 -14.90 -20.23 1.88
N VAL A 237 -14.73 -19.08 2.54
CA VAL A 237 -15.30 -17.80 2.10
C VAL A 237 -14.27 -17.07 1.25
N HIS A 238 -14.66 -16.71 0.03
CA HIS A 238 -13.85 -16.00 -0.94
C HIS A 238 -14.49 -14.69 -1.35
N ARG A 239 -13.65 -13.71 -1.66
CA ARG A 239 -14.12 -12.45 -2.25
C ARG A 239 -14.54 -12.69 -3.71
N PHE A 240 -15.70 -12.16 -4.07
CA PHE A 240 -16.24 -12.13 -5.42
C PHE A 240 -16.40 -10.67 -5.85
N VAL A 241 -15.65 -10.23 -6.84
CA VAL A 241 -15.60 -8.83 -7.27
C VAL A 241 -16.35 -8.72 -8.59
N VAL A 242 -17.35 -7.85 -8.63
CA VAL A 242 -18.10 -7.52 -9.85
C VAL A 242 -17.62 -6.17 -10.38
N GLY A 243 -17.30 -6.13 -11.67
CA GLY A 243 -16.88 -4.93 -12.38
C GLY A 243 -15.43 -5.01 -12.85
N ILE A 244 -15.20 -5.65 -14.00
CA ILE A 244 -13.95 -5.62 -14.79
C ILE A 244 -14.23 -5.81 -16.30
N SER A 245 -15.23 -5.20 -16.95
CA SER A 245 -15.24 -5.20 -18.44
C SER A 245 -14.18 -4.24 -18.95
N GLY A 246 -13.24 -4.67 -19.80
CA GLY A 246 -12.27 -3.79 -20.46
C GLY A 246 -10.88 -4.42 -20.66
N GLU A 247 -10.10 -3.92 -21.63
CA GLU A 247 -8.64 -4.05 -21.60
C GLU A 247 -8.12 -3.25 -20.40
N TYR A 248 -7.08 -3.71 -19.72
CA TYR A 248 -6.51 -3.00 -18.57
C TYR A 248 -5.06 -2.65 -18.86
N THR A 249 -4.64 -1.51 -18.33
CA THR A 249 -3.23 -1.14 -18.26
C THR A 249 -2.83 -1.03 -16.81
N SER A 250 -1.55 -1.25 -16.57
CA SER A 250 -1.01 -1.20 -15.23
C SER A 250 -0.28 0.10 -14.98
N LEU A 251 -0.63 0.78 -13.89
CA LEU A 251 0.10 1.94 -13.41
C LEU A 251 0.67 1.67 -12.01
N LEU A 252 1.61 2.51 -11.60
CA LEU A 252 2.11 2.49 -10.24
C LEU A 252 1.31 3.47 -9.38
N SER A 253 1.10 3.12 -8.12
CA SER A 253 0.45 3.98 -7.12
C SER A 253 1.08 3.78 -5.76
N LEU A 254 0.96 4.77 -4.88
CA LEU A 254 1.39 4.67 -3.49
C LEU A 254 0.31 3.95 -2.65
N ASP A 255 0.65 2.79 -2.10
CA ASP A 255 -0.10 2.18 -1.01
C ASP A 255 0.18 2.96 0.28
N LYS A 256 -0.62 3.99 0.55
CA LYS A 256 -0.44 4.92 1.68
C LYS A 256 -0.35 4.20 3.05
N PRO A 257 -1.18 3.19 3.38
CA PRO A 257 -1.00 2.41 4.61
C PRO A 257 0.38 1.76 4.76
N GLN A 258 1.00 1.34 3.65
CA GLN A 258 2.28 0.62 3.66
C GLN A 258 3.49 1.51 3.37
N GLY A 259 3.28 2.70 2.80
CA GLY A 259 4.35 3.56 2.29
C GLY A 259 5.18 2.90 1.20
N ARG A 260 4.51 2.12 0.34
CA ARG A 260 5.15 1.34 -0.74
C ARG A 260 4.48 1.61 -2.07
N ILE A 261 5.29 1.61 -3.12
CA ILE A 261 4.78 1.70 -4.49
C ILE A 261 4.32 0.31 -4.92
N VAL A 262 3.04 0.23 -5.28
CA VAL A 262 2.39 -0.97 -5.76
C VAL A 262 1.91 -0.79 -7.20
N LYS A 263 1.80 -1.91 -7.89
CA LYS A 263 1.18 -1.97 -9.21
C LYS A 263 -0.33 -2.07 -9.05
N ILE A 264 -1.07 -1.19 -9.70
CA ILE A 264 -2.53 -1.24 -9.77
C ILE A 264 -2.98 -1.44 -11.23
N GLU A 265 -4.10 -2.12 -11.40
CA GLU A 265 -4.71 -2.32 -12.71
C GLU A 265 -5.87 -1.34 -12.90
N ILE A 266 -5.89 -0.68 -14.05
CA ILE A 266 -6.87 0.36 -14.39
C ILE A 266 -7.46 0.05 -15.76
N PRO A 267 -8.78 0.23 -15.96
CA PRO A 267 -9.38 0.08 -17.28
C PRO A 267 -8.64 0.95 -18.29
N LYS A 268 -8.22 0.39 -19.43
CA LYS A 268 -7.49 1.09 -20.49
C LYS A 268 -8.30 2.26 -21.04
N GLU A 269 -9.63 2.13 -21.11
CA GLU A 269 -10.56 3.22 -21.43
C GLU A 269 -10.48 4.42 -20.47
N ASN A 270 -10.05 4.19 -19.23
CA ASN A 270 -9.80 5.23 -18.23
C ASN A 270 -8.37 5.77 -18.30
N VAL A 271 -7.52 5.35 -19.24
CA VAL A 271 -6.13 5.82 -19.34
C VAL A 271 -5.89 6.38 -20.73
N SER A 272 -5.44 7.63 -20.81
CA SER A 272 -5.15 8.27 -22.09
C SER A 272 -4.02 7.55 -22.84
N ASP A 273 -4.14 7.38 -24.16
CA ASP A 273 -3.17 6.63 -24.98
C ASP A 273 -1.73 7.16 -24.88
N SER A 274 -1.56 8.47 -24.65
CA SER A 274 -0.25 9.12 -24.41
C SER A 274 0.48 8.54 -23.19
N ILE A 275 -0.27 8.03 -22.21
CA ILE A 275 0.29 7.43 -21.01
C ILE A 275 0.94 6.08 -21.35
N ILE A 276 0.27 5.29 -22.20
CA ILE A 276 0.60 3.90 -22.55
C ILE A 276 1.80 3.82 -23.51
N ALA A 277 1.96 4.81 -24.40
CA ALA A 277 2.97 4.78 -25.47
C ALA A 277 4.41 5.08 -25.01
N ASN A 278 4.63 5.58 -23.79
CA ASN A 278 5.93 6.10 -23.35
C ASN A 278 6.50 5.33 -22.15
N THR A 279 7.40 4.37 -22.43
CA THR A 279 8.33 3.80 -21.44
C THR A 279 9.76 4.20 -21.78
N GLU A 280 10.30 5.16 -21.03
CA GLU A 280 11.73 5.49 -21.05
C GLU A 280 12.53 4.37 -20.37
N SER A 281 13.79 4.16 -20.75
CA SER A 281 14.58 2.98 -20.31
C SER A 281 14.91 2.94 -18.82
N ASN A 282 14.85 4.06 -18.11
CA ASN A 282 15.21 4.19 -16.69
C ASN A 282 14.12 4.82 -15.81
N GLN A 283 12.97 5.16 -16.38
CA GLN A 283 11.87 5.82 -15.68
C GLN A 283 10.52 5.21 -16.05
N THR A 284 9.55 5.40 -15.18
CA THR A 284 8.16 4.98 -15.36
C THR A 284 7.22 6.05 -14.79
N LYS A 285 5.93 5.73 -14.70
CA LYS A 285 4.87 6.64 -14.31
C LYS A 285 4.19 6.15 -13.04
N ILE A 286 4.01 7.06 -12.08
CA ILE A 286 3.25 6.85 -10.85
C ILE A 286 2.06 7.80 -10.80
N LEU A 287 0.93 7.31 -10.33
CA LEU A 287 -0.27 8.12 -10.12
C LEU A 287 -0.08 9.09 -8.96
N LYS A 288 -0.63 10.28 -9.13
CA LYS A 288 -0.79 11.25 -8.04
C LYS A 288 -1.91 10.76 -7.11
N SER A 289 -1.81 11.10 -5.83
CA SER A 289 -2.71 10.59 -4.80
C SER A 289 -4.16 11.04 -4.94
N TRP A 290 -4.40 12.16 -5.61
CA TRP A 290 -5.73 12.68 -5.91
C TRP A 290 -6.30 12.19 -7.25
N ALA A 291 -5.56 11.37 -8.01
CA ALA A 291 -6.03 10.85 -9.28
C ALA A 291 -7.24 9.92 -9.05
N ASN A 292 -8.39 10.28 -9.60
CA ASN A 292 -9.58 9.46 -9.52
C ASN A 292 -9.55 8.36 -10.59
N THR A 293 -9.29 7.12 -10.18
CA THR A 293 -9.20 5.97 -11.09
C THR A 293 -10.53 5.61 -11.78
N ASN A 294 -11.65 6.20 -11.34
CA ASN A 294 -12.96 6.06 -11.96
C ASN A 294 -13.23 7.10 -13.06
N GLN A 295 -12.30 8.04 -13.27
CA GLN A 295 -12.33 9.03 -14.34
C GLN A 295 -11.20 8.80 -15.32
N LYS A 296 -11.22 9.49 -16.46
CA LYS A 296 -10.17 9.39 -17.47
C LYS A 296 -8.88 10.03 -16.94
N ILE A 297 -7.88 9.19 -16.72
CA ILE A 297 -6.53 9.53 -16.30
C ILE A 297 -5.78 10.14 -17.48
N THR A 298 -5.19 11.30 -17.23
CA THR A 298 -4.42 12.10 -18.20
C THR A 298 -2.98 12.30 -17.71
N GLU A 299 -2.12 12.91 -18.53
CA GLU A 299 -0.75 13.24 -18.13
C GLU A 299 -0.69 14.16 -16.88
N GLN A 300 -1.77 14.88 -16.56
CA GLN A 300 -1.86 15.71 -15.35
C GLN A 300 -2.01 14.87 -14.08
N ASP A 301 -2.47 13.62 -14.17
CA ASP A 301 -2.75 12.74 -13.04
C ASP A 301 -1.57 11.84 -12.67
N ILE A 302 -0.46 11.94 -13.41
CA ILE A 302 0.72 11.10 -13.24
C ILE A 302 1.99 11.94 -13.02
N ARG A 303 3.01 11.31 -12.45
CA ARG A 303 4.37 11.84 -12.33
C ARG A 303 5.35 10.83 -12.91
N LYS A 304 6.42 11.32 -13.53
CA LYS A 304 7.57 10.47 -13.88
C LYS A 304 8.35 10.12 -12.62
N ILE A 305 8.82 8.88 -12.52
CA ILE A 305 9.60 8.39 -11.39
C ILE A 305 10.67 7.40 -11.89
N ALA A 306 11.88 7.47 -11.35
CA ALA A 306 12.96 6.55 -11.69
C ALA A 306 12.80 5.20 -10.97
N PHE A 307 13.25 4.11 -11.61
CA PHE A 307 13.22 2.78 -10.98
C PHE A 307 14.07 2.70 -9.70
N SER A 308 15.19 3.42 -9.65
CA SER A 308 16.01 3.53 -8.43
C SER A 308 15.27 4.21 -7.28
N THR A 309 14.51 5.27 -7.56
CA THR A 309 13.64 5.92 -6.56
C THR A 309 12.56 4.97 -6.04
N ILE A 310 11.97 4.16 -6.92
CA ILE A 310 11.00 3.12 -6.52
C ILE A 310 11.64 2.13 -5.55
N ASP A 311 12.89 1.73 -5.81
CA ASP A 311 13.63 0.80 -4.96
C ASP A 311 13.95 1.39 -3.58
N ILE A 312 14.22 2.69 -3.50
CA ILE A 312 14.38 3.42 -2.23
C ILE A 312 13.07 3.42 -1.45
N ILE A 313 11.95 3.84 -2.08
CA ILE A 313 10.62 3.89 -1.44
C ILE A 313 10.19 2.50 -0.97
N ASN A 314 10.41 1.48 -1.79
CA ASN A 314 10.10 0.09 -1.45
C ASN A 314 11.11 -0.57 -0.51
N ARG A 315 12.09 0.19 0.01
CA ARG A 315 13.07 -0.26 1.02
C ARG A 315 13.88 -1.47 0.58
N LYS A 316 14.28 -1.54 -0.70
CA LYS A 316 15.10 -2.67 -1.20
C LYS A 316 16.51 -2.67 -0.61
N ASP A 317 17.08 -1.52 -0.29
CA ASP A 317 18.39 -1.36 0.33
C ASP A 317 18.37 -0.25 1.37
N MET A 318 18.09 -0.61 2.61
CA MET A 318 18.00 0.35 3.72
C MET A 318 19.37 0.83 4.25
N SER A 319 20.47 0.26 3.76
CA SER A 319 21.82 0.62 4.22
C SER A 319 22.29 1.99 3.73
N LYS A 320 21.58 2.57 2.75
CA LYS A 320 21.88 3.86 2.13
C LYS A 320 20.85 4.90 2.57
N ASN A 321 21.32 6.06 3.02
CA ASN A 321 20.51 7.23 3.36
C ASN A 321 19.53 7.07 4.56
N PRO A 322 20.01 6.92 5.80
CA PRO A 322 19.17 6.71 6.99
C PRO A 322 18.16 7.83 7.28
N LEU A 323 18.47 9.07 6.91
CA LEU A 323 17.56 10.22 7.08
C LEU A 323 16.29 10.09 6.23
N ILE A 324 16.39 9.45 5.06
CA ILE A 324 15.24 9.23 4.18
C ILE A 324 14.27 8.30 4.85
N TYR A 325 14.74 7.16 5.35
CA TYR A 325 13.84 6.19 5.99
C TYR A 325 13.16 6.76 7.22
N LYS A 326 13.85 7.64 7.98
CA LYS A 326 13.20 8.42 9.04
C LYS A 326 12.09 9.33 8.52
N ALA A 327 12.31 10.01 7.39
CA ALA A 327 11.29 10.84 6.74
C ALA A 327 10.09 9.98 6.27
N LEU A 328 10.37 8.83 5.65
CA LEU A 328 9.34 7.92 5.15
C LEU A 328 8.52 7.33 6.30
N ASP A 329 9.18 6.90 7.37
CA ASP A 329 8.53 6.38 8.56
C ASP A 329 7.64 7.44 9.22
N ASN A 330 8.10 8.69 9.26
CA ASN A 330 7.30 9.81 9.78
C ASN A 330 6.03 10.03 8.95
N LEU A 331 6.15 10.13 7.61
CA LEU A 331 4.99 10.29 6.73
C LEU A 331 3.98 9.14 6.84
N ILE A 332 4.45 7.90 6.96
CA ILE A 332 3.58 6.74 7.18
C ILE A 332 2.87 6.83 8.54
N SER A 333 3.59 7.24 9.59
CA SER A 333 3.03 7.41 10.93
C SER A 333 1.96 8.50 10.94
N ASP A 334 2.26 9.65 10.35
CA ASP A 334 1.36 10.80 10.33
C ASP A 334 0.12 10.52 9.48
N TYR A 335 0.25 9.77 8.38
CA TYR A 335 -0.90 9.26 7.63
C TYR A 335 -1.83 8.37 8.47
N ARG A 336 -1.33 7.65 9.48
CA ARG A 336 -2.20 6.86 10.36
C ARG A 336 -3.09 7.73 11.24
N ILE A 337 -2.60 8.92 11.58
CA ILE A 337 -3.29 9.93 12.40
C ILE A 337 -4.24 10.75 11.52
N TYR A 338 -3.70 11.40 10.50
CA TYR A 338 -4.42 12.39 9.69
C TYR A 338 -5.20 11.78 8.53
N LYS A 339 -4.85 10.58 8.07
CA LYS A 339 -5.36 9.98 6.82
C LYS A 339 -5.15 10.95 5.66
N ASP A 340 -6.21 11.31 4.95
CA ASP A 340 -6.15 12.26 3.84
C ASP A 340 -6.48 13.70 4.28
N ASN A 341 -6.53 13.97 5.60
CA ASN A 341 -6.85 15.28 6.18
C ASN A 341 -5.64 15.86 6.92
N PHE A 342 -4.52 16.03 6.23
CA PHE A 342 -3.33 16.66 6.83
C PHE A 342 -3.61 18.13 7.19
N PRO A 343 -3.04 18.63 8.30
CA PRO A 343 -3.10 20.06 8.62
C PRO A 343 -2.51 20.93 7.50
N GLN A 344 -3.07 22.13 7.29
CA GLN A 344 -2.60 23.07 6.26
C GLN A 344 -1.15 23.53 6.48
N GLU A 345 -0.67 23.52 7.73
CA GLU A 345 0.70 23.90 8.08
C GLU A 345 1.62 22.68 8.33
N TYR A 346 1.22 21.48 7.88
CA TYR A 346 1.98 20.25 8.14
C TYR A 346 3.42 20.30 7.60
N TYR A 347 3.69 21.13 6.59
CA TYR A 347 5.05 21.39 6.10
C TYR A 347 5.99 21.90 7.22
N VAL A 348 5.48 22.61 8.23
CA VAL A 348 6.25 23.10 9.39
C VAL A 348 6.67 21.91 10.26
N ASP A 349 5.72 21.06 10.65
CA ASP A 349 5.97 19.88 11.48
C ASP A 349 6.98 18.94 10.79
N PHE A 350 6.76 18.69 9.51
CA PHE A 350 7.66 17.86 8.72
C PHE A 350 9.06 18.49 8.58
N GLY A 351 9.14 19.80 8.29
CA GLY A 351 10.39 20.54 8.18
C GLY A 351 11.21 20.53 9.48
N ARG A 352 10.56 20.81 10.62
CA ARG A 352 11.17 20.73 11.97
C ARG A 352 11.70 19.32 12.24
N TYR A 353 10.88 18.30 12.02
CA TYR A 353 11.27 16.90 12.21
C TYR A 353 12.52 16.54 11.39
N MET A 354 12.60 16.99 10.14
CA MET A 354 13.75 16.73 9.27
C MET A 354 15.04 17.38 9.80
N VAL A 355 14.99 18.62 10.29
CA VAL A 355 16.14 19.32 10.89
C VAL A 355 16.60 18.61 12.16
N GLU A 356 15.68 18.26 13.04
CA GLU A 356 15.99 17.58 14.31
C GLU A 356 16.59 16.19 14.12
N ASN A 357 16.21 15.50 13.04
CA ASN A 357 16.66 14.13 12.77
C ASN A 357 17.84 14.03 11.80
N ALA A 358 18.20 15.12 11.13
CA ALA A 358 19.38 15.19 10.28
C ALA A 358 20.64 15.15 11.15
N ASN A 359 21.29 13.99 11.15
CA ASN A 359 22.40 13.66 12.05
C ASN A 359 23.72 14.32 11.61
N THR A 360 23.79 15.65 11.63
CA THR A 360 25.06 16.37 11.49
C THR A 360 25.58 16.79 12.86
N HIS A 361 26.89 16.72 13.05
CA HIS A 361 27.55 16.97 14.33
C HIS A 361 27.57 18.48 14.61
N ASN A 362 26.48 19.00 15.16
CA ASN A 362 26.30 20.38 15.67
C ASN A 362 26.42 21.53 14.65
N ASP A 363 26.45 21.25 13.33
CA ASP A 363 26.44 22.29 12.31
C ASP A 363 25.06 22.44 11.68
N LEU A 364 24.24 23.31 12.29
CA LEU A 364 22.87 23.59 11.84
C LEU A 364 22.85 24.19 10.44
N VAL A 365 23.82 25.04 10.08
CA VAL A 365 23.87 25.65 8.74
C VAL A 365 24.06 24.57 7.68
N LYS A 366 25.04 23.69 7.88
CA LYS A 366 25.28 22.56 6.98
C LYS A 366 24.11 21.58 6.95
N THR A 367 23.37 21.45 8.05
CA THR A 367 22.13 20.66 8.09
C THR A 367 21.09 21.22 7.14
N PHE A 368 20.79 22.52 7.24
CA PHE A 368 19.86 23.17 6.34
C PHE A 368 20.30 23.07 4.88
N GLU A 369 21.58 23.37 4.59
CA GLU A 369 22.12 23.28 3.23
C GLU A 369 21.94 21.90 2.62
N ASN A 370 22.24 20.85 3.38
CA ASN A 370 22.05 19.47 2.93
C ASN A 370 20.57 19.16 2.68
N LEU A 371 19.68 19.51 3.61
CA LEU A 371 18.24 19.26 3.47
C LEU A 371 17.65 19.98 2.25
N ILE A 372 17.97 21.27 2.09
CA ILE A 372 17.52 22.08 0.95
C ILE A 372 18.08 21.49 -0.35
N TYR A 373 19.37 21.16 -0.40
CA TYR A 373 19.98 20.52 -1.56
C TYR A 373 19.29 19.20 -1.93
N PHE A 374 19.01 18.36 -0.93
CA PHE A 374 18.30 17.10 -1.11
C PHE A 374 16.90 17.33 -1.72
N MET A 375 16.15 18.32 -1.24
CA MET A 375 14.79 18.57 -1.71
C MET A 375 14.72 19.26 -3.08
N TYR A 376 15.73 20.04 -3.48
CA TYR A 376 15.77 20.72 -4.80
C TYR A 376 16.32 19.88 -5.96
N SER A 377 17.13 18.85 -5.72
CA SER A 377 17.98 18.29 -6.78
C SER A 377 17.20 17.55 -7.88
N LYS A 378 17.19 18.10 -9.11
CA LYS A 378 16.78 17.46 -10.39
C LYS A 378 17.95 16.81 -11.16
N ARG A 379 19.05 16.38 -10.51
CA ARG A 379 20.23 15.77 -11.19
C ARG A 379 20.74 14.50 -10.45
N LYS A 380 21.80 13.88 -10.99
CA LYS A 380 22.16 12.44 -10.83
C LYS A 380 23.03 12.13 -9.58
N GLY A 381 22.53 11.30 -8.66
CA GLY A 381 23.30 10.62 -7.60
C GLY A 381 22.43 9.91 -6.55
N ALA A 382 22.96 8.94 -5.78
CA ALA A 382 22.18 8.13 -4.82
C ALA A 382 21.69 8.89 -3.57
N SER A 383 22.38 9.97 -3.19
CA SER A 383 21.93 10.90 -2.15
C SER A 383 20.87 11.87 -2.69
N GLU A 384 20.85 12.10 -4.00
CA GLU A 384 19.90 12.96 -4.73
C GLU A 384 18.61 12.20 -5.09
N GLU A 385 18.70 10.93 -5.47
CA GLU A 385 17.56 10.01 -5.63
C GLU A 385 16.72 9.89 -4.37
N GLY A 386 17.37 10.16 -3.23
CA GLY A 386 16.76 10.13 -1.93
C GLY A 386 15.80 11.27 -1.62
N GLY A 387 16.18 12.50 -1.96
CA GLY A 387 15.29 13.64 -1.87
C GLY A 387 14.11 13.52 -2.85
N ILE A 388 14.35 12.96 -4.04
CA ILE A 388 13.29 12.65 -5.01
C ILE A 388 12.30 11.61 -4.44
N ALA A 389 12.76 10.63 -3.66
CA ALA A 389 11.88 9.69 -2.96
C ALA A 389 10.98 10.38 -1.92
N ILE A 390 11.55 11.30 -1.13
CA ILE A 390 10.79 12.12 -0.17
C ILE A 390 9.75 12.97 -0.92
N PHE A 391 10.14 13.62 -2.01
CA PHE A 391 9.20 14.37 -2.86
C PHE A 391 8.03 13.51 -3.31
N HIS A 392 8.28 12.36 -3.92
CA HIS A 392 7.20 11.51 -4.39
C HIS A 392 6.29 11.03 -3.24
N LEU A 393 6.83 10.75 -2.05
CA LEU A 393 6.01 10.31 -0.93
C LEU A 393 5.24 11.46 -0.29
N TYR A 394 5.90 12.58 0.02
CA TYR A 394 5.26 13.76 0.59
C TYR A 394 4.09 14.22 -0.28
N GLU A 395 4.33 14.39 -1.58
CA GLU A 395 3.32 14.82 -2.57
C GLU A 395 2.18 13.80 -2.79
N ASN A 396 2.36 12.55 -2.34
CA ASN A 396 1.31 11.54 -2.39
C ASN A 396 0.61 11.35 -1.04
N TYR A 397 1.24 11.68 0.08
CA TYR A 397 0.62 11.63 1.40
C TYR A 397 -0.17 12.90 1.69
N VAL A 398 0.52 14.04 1.60
CA VAL A 398 0.01 15.37 1.94
C VAL A 398 -0.77 15.88 0.72
N PRO A 399 -2.11 15.93 0.79
CA PRO A 399 -2.91 16.40 -0.33
C PRO A 399 -2.69 17.89 -0.56
N LYS A 400 -2.78 18.30 -1.82
CA LYS A 400 -2.88 19.71 -2.19
C LYS A 400 -4.30 20.19 -1.86
N PHE A 401 -4.43 21.09 -0.89
CA PHE A 401 -5.67 21.84 -0.68
C PHE A 401 -5.67 23.02 -1.65
N GLU A 402 -6.68 23.11 -2.51
CA GLU A 402 -7.04 24.28 -3.33
C GLU A 402 -5.92 25.10 -4.00
N GLY A 403 -4.81 24.47 -4.38
CA GLY A 403 -3.62 25.17 -4.85
C GLY A 403 -2.40 24.47 -4.27
N ASP A 404 -1.18 24.91 -4.53
CA ASP A 404 0.02 24.25 -3.99
C ASP A 404 0.25 24.53 -2.48
N GLU A 405 -0.81 24.78 -1.71
CA GLU A 405 -0.76 25.38 -0.36
C GLU A 405 0.08 24.60 0.66
N ASN A 406 0.31 23.32 0.39
CA ASN A 406 0.92 22.38 1.33
C ASN A 406 1.97 21.47 0.69
N GLY A 407 2.42 21.82 -0.52
CA GLY A 407 3.38 21.06 -1.31
C GLY A 407 4.76 20.98 -0.64
N LEU A 408 5.65 20.13 -1.18
CA LEU A 408 7.03 20.04 -0.68
C LEU A 408 7.78 21.38 -0.87
N ASP A 409 7.39 22.20 -1.84
CA ASP A 409 7.86 23.57 -2.02
C ASP A 409 7.72 24.40 -0.73
N LYS A 410 6.61 24.29 0.01
CA LYS A 410 6.43 24.98 1.30
C LYS A 410 7.46 24.53 2.35
N VAL A 411 7.81 23.24 2.37
CA VAL A 411 8.88 22.72 3.23
C VAL A 411 10.22 23.36 2.86
N ILE A 412 10.47 23.55 1.57
CA ILE A 412 11.69 24.18 1.07
C ILE A 412 11.73 25.66 1.49
N HIS A 413 10.67 26.43 1.26
CA HIS A 413 10.55 27.83 1.70
C HIS A 413 10.79 27.97 3.21
N PHE A 414 10.14 27.13 4.00
CA PHE A 414 10.36 27.04 5.44
C PHE A 414 11.85 26.82 5.80
N LEU A 415 12.52 25.84 5.17
CA LEU A 415 13.92 25.53 5.45
C LEU A 415 14.88 26.62 4.98
N GLU A 416 14.62 27.25 3.82
CA GLU A 416 15.46 28.33 3.28
C GLU A 416 15.41 29.58 4.16
N SER A 417 14.21 30.02 4.56
CA SER A 417 14.05 31.16 5.45
C SER A 417 14.61 30.89 6.84
N ALA A 418 14.46 29.66 7.36
CA ALA A 418 15.09 29.26 8.61
C ALA A 418 16.63 29.35 8.53
N LYS A 419 17.23 28.81 7.46
CA LYS A 419 18.67 28.88 7.21
C LYS A 419 19.17 30.33 7.16
N LEU A 420 18.54 31.16 6.32
CA LEU A 420 18.98 32.55 6.12
C LEU A 420 18.86 33.37 7.40
N THR A 421 17.78 33.19 8.16
CA THR A 421 17.58 33.87 9.44
C THR A 421 18.62 33.44 10.46
N TYR A 422 18.94 32.14 10.53
CA TYR A 422 19.96 31.63 11.44
C TYR A 422 21.37 32.15 11.12
N ILE A 423 21.71 32.29 9.83
CA ILE A 423 23.02 32.82 9.37
C ILE A 423 23.11 34.33 9.55
N LEU A 424 22.14 35.07 9.01
CA LEU A 424 22.17 36.53 8.94
C LEU A 424 21.75 37.19 10.25
N ARG A 425 20.96 36.46 11.05
CA ARG A 425 20.41 36.93 12.34
C ARG A 425 19.60 38.22 12.19
N ASP A 426 18.97 38.38 11.03
CA ASP A 426 18.19 39.55 10.62
C ASP A 426 16.85 39.09 10.02
N PRO A 427 15.81 38.90 10.85
CA PRO A 427 14.52 38.40 10.39
C PRO A 427 13.81 39.39 9.45
N ASP A 428 13.99 40.69 9.65
CA ASP A 428 13.34 41.73 8.83
C ASP A 428 13.88 41.71 7.40
N TYR A 429 15.20 41.59 7.26
CA TYR A 429 15.84 41.43 5.96
C TYR A 429 15.38 40.14 5.26
N VAL A 430 15.30 39.01 5.97
CA VAL A 430 14.86 37.74 5.38
C VAL A 430 13.39 37.79 4.95
N ARG A 431 12.49 38.44 5.70
CA ARG A 431 11.11 38.68 5.25
C ARG A 431 11.08 39.46 3.95
N SER A 432 11.90 40.52 3.85
CA SER A 432 11.96 41.34 2.63
C SER A 432 12.45 40.53 1.41
N LEU A 433 13.41 39.62 1.60
CA LEU A 433 13.87 38.71 0.56
C LEU A 433 12.79 37.71 0.13
N GLY A 434 12.04 37.15 1.08
CA GLY A 434 10.92 36.25 0.79
C GLY A 434 9.87 36.92 -0.11
N VAL A 435 9.43 38.13 0.26
CA VAL A 435 8.48 38.91 -0.56
C VAL A 435 9.07 39.26 -1.93
N ALA A 436 10.34 39.64 -2.01
CA ALA A 436 10.98 39.97 -3.27
C ALA A 436 11.09 38.76 -4.22
N ASN A 437 11.34 37.56 -3.69
CA ASN A 437 11.36 36.32 -4.47
C ASN A 437 9.97 35.99 -5.03
N GLU A 438 8.90 36.11 -4.23
CA GLU A 438 7.52 35.90 -4.72
C GLU A 438 7.14 36.91 -5.82
N ILE A 439 7.55 38.17 -5.68
CA ILE A 439 7.34 39.19 -6.73
C ILE A 439 8.06 38.79 -8.02
N LYS A 440 9.30 38.29 -7.91
CA LYS A 440 10.07 37.83 -9.07
C LYS A 440 9.37 36.65 -9.74
N ASP A 441 8.91 35.68 -8.97
CA ASP A 441 8.23 34.48 -9.49
C ASP A 441 6.90 34.83 -10.15
N PHE A 442 6.15 35.79 -9.60
CA PHE A 442 4.96 36.35 -10.25
C PHE A 442 5.26 36.97 -11.62
N VAL A 443 6.32 37.78 -11.72
CA VAL A 443 6.70 38.48 -12.96
C VAL A 443 7.17 37.51 -14.06
N ILE A 444 7.78 36.38 -13.70
CA ILE A 444 8.25 35.36 -14.65
C ILE A 444 7.21 34.25 -14.92
N GLY A 445 5.98 34.41 -14.43
CA GLY A 445 4.86 33.50 -14.71
C GLY A 445 4.72 32.30 -13.76
N GLY A 446 5.43 32.29 -12.63
CA GLY A 446 5.31 31.32 -11.55
C GLY A 446 4.13 31.56 -10.60
N GLY A 447 3.57 32.78 -10.60
CA GLY A 447 2.50 33.19 -9.67
C GLY A 447 3.05 33.81 -8.38
N PHE A 448 2.18 34.45 -7.60
CA PHE A 448 2.48 35.00 -6.27
C PHE A 448 1.72 34.17 -5.25
N SER A 449 2.39 33.51 -4.30
CA SER A 449 1.71 32.68 -3.29
C SER A 449 1.83 33.31 -1.89
N ASN A 450 0.69 33.68 -1.32
CA ASN A 450 0.64 34.08 0.09
C ASN A 450 1.08 32.94 1.02
N ASP A 451 0.93 31.69 0.60
CA ASP A 451 1.31 30.52 1.40
C ASP A 451 2.83 30.31 1.39
N ASP A 452 3.54 30.68 0.32
CA ASP A 452 5.02 30.70 0.32
C ASP A 452 5.54 31.77 1.29
N ILE A 453 4.89 32.94 1.35
CA ILE A 453 5.21 33.98 2.33
C ILE A 453 4.96 33.47 3.76
N LEU A 454 3.84 32.78 4.00
CA LEU A 454 3.54 32.19 5.30
C LEU A 454 4.59 31.13 5.68
N ALA A 455 4.96 30.26 4.74
CA ALA A 455 5.99 29.24 4.97
C ALA A 455 7.35 29.86 5.30
N ASN A 456 7.72 30.94 4.60
CA ASN A 456 8.92 31.73 4.91
C ASN A 456 8.85 32.30 6.35
N GLU A 457 7.72 32.89 6.75
CA GLU A 457 7.55 33.45 8.11
C GLU A 457 7.67 32.35 9.18
N GLN A 458 7.04 31.19 8.98
CA GLN A 458 7.17 30.05 9.89
C GLN A 458 8.63 29.58 10.01
N GLY A 459 9.38 29.60 8.90
CA GLY A 459 10.82 29.32 8.88
C GLY A 459 11.64 30.31 9.70
N ILE A 460 11.32 31.60 9.59
CA ILE A 460 11.94 32.67 10.39
C ILE A 460 11.69 32.43 11.88
N GLN A 461 10.44 32.16 12.28
CA GLN A 461 10.10 31.90 13.68
C GLN A 461 10.85 30.70 14.23
N PHE A 462 10.92 29.60 13.48
CA PHE A 462 11.70 28.44 13.88
C PHE A 462 13.20 28.74 14.05
N ALA A 463 13.79 29.56 13.17
CA ALA A 463 15.18 29.97 13.33
C ALA A 463 15.42 30.85 14.56
N LEU A 464 14.46 31.71 14.92
CA LEU A 464 14.52 32.50 16.16
C LEU A 464 14.54 31.59 17.40
N GLU A 465 13.69 30.56 17.43
CA GLU A 465 13.70 29.53 18.48
C GLU A 465 15.05 28.82 18.55
N LEU A 466 15.66 28.49 17.40
CA LEU A 466 16.98 27.87 17.35
C LEU A 466 18.09 28.82 17.83
N LEU A 467 18.05 30.11 17.47
CA LEU A 467 19.02 31.10 17.94
C LEU A 467 18.95 31.25 19.47
N GLU A 468 17.74 31.36 20.02
CA GLU A 468 17.51 31.42 21.47
C GLU A 468 18.04 30.17 22.16
N LYS A 469 17.69 28.98 21.66
CA LYS A 469 18.16 27.69 22.20
C LYS A 469 19.68 27.54 22.19
N ASN A 470 20.36 28.15 21.21
CA ASN A 470 21.82 28.10 21.08
C ASN A 470 22.53 29.32 21.70
N GLY A 471 21.80 30.22 22.38
CA GLY A 471 22.38 31.41 23.02
C GLY A 471 22.97 32.44 22.05
N LEU A 472 22.45 32.50 20.82
CA LEU A 472 22.90 33.41 19.77
C LEU A 472 21.99 34.65 19.71
N MET A 473 22.58 35.84 19.67
CA MET A 473 21.84 37.11 19.57
C MET A 473 21.59 37.53 18.12
N LEU A 474 20.51 38.28 17.90
CA LEU A 474 20.21 38.94 16.62
C LEU A 474 21.34 39.88 16.19
N SER A 475 21.49 40.07 14.88
CA SER A 475 22.39 41.09 14.35
C SER A 475 21.89 42.47 14.80
N PRO A 476 22.78 43.39 15.23
CA PRO A 476 22.39 44.79 15.33
C PRO A 476 21.91 45.24 13.95
N ALA A 477 20.72 45.85 13.90
CA ALA A 477 20.05 46.27 12.67
C ALA A 477 21.01 47.09 11.78
N ARG A 478 21.15 46.68 10.52
CA ARG A 478 21.83 47.49 9.50
C ARG A 478 20.78 48.45 8.90
N PHE A 479 20.86 49.71 9.29
CA PHE A 479 20.13 50.81 8.65
C PHE A 479 20.62 51.05 7.22
#